data_AF-A0A318NRF1-F1
#
_entry.id   AF-A0A318NRF1-F1
#
_cell.length_a   1.000
_cell.length_b   1.000
_cell.length_c   1.000
_cell.angle_alpha   90.00
_cell.angle_beta   90.00
_cell.angle_gamma   90.00
#
_symmetry.space_group_name_H-M   'P 1'
#
loop_
_entity.id
_entity.type
_entity.pdbx_description
1 polymer ?
#
loop_
_entity_poly.entity_id
_entity_poly.type
_entity_poly.pdbx_seq_one_letter_code
_entity_poly.pdbx_strand_id
1 'polypeptide(L)'
;MTSGTATLIGCGALFLGGPVGLILVANLIRQRDFGQRSLRLLVVGGIVASGAIILCAAPAFHRLFPPPHDPVFASGRGLDLRGIWFWLAAWAGGALTFALALAYGVDLGRLRRSRQSERQTNAPG
;
A
#
# COMPACT_ATOMS: atom_id res chain seq x y z
N MET A 1 -27.57 1.03 10.93
CA MET A 1 -26.13 1.39 10.88
C MET A 1 -25.99 2.66 10.07
N THR A 2 -25.50 3.73 10.69
CA THR A 2 -25.44 5.07 10.07
C THR A 2 -24.46 5.08 8.90
N SER A 3 -24.83 5.72 7.80
CA SER A 3 -24.06 5.76 6.55
C SER A 3 -22.59 6.23 6.71
N GLY A 4 -22.27 6.91 7.81
CA GLY A 4 -20.91 7.30 8.17
C GLY A 4 -19.99 6.15 8.58
N THR A 5 -20.49 5.08 9.24
CA THR A 5 -19.63 3.98 9.70
C THR A 5 -19.12 3.13 8.55
N ALA A 6 -19.95 2.86 7.53
CA ALA A 6 -19.52 2.14 6.32
C ALA A 6 -18.42 2.89 5.54
N THR A 7 -18.56 4.23 5.44
CA THR A 7 -17.58 5.08 4.78
C THR A 7 -16.24 5.08 5.53
N LEU A 8 -16.27 5.15 6.86
CA LEU A 8 -15.09 5.06 7.72
C LEU A 8 -14.37 3.70 7.60
N ILE A 9 -15.13 2.60 7.60
CA ILE A 9 -14.58 1.26 7.43
C ILE A 9 -13.92 1.12 6.05
N GLY A 10 -14.56 1.63 4.99
CA GLY A 10 -14.00 1.59 3.64
C GLY A 10 -12.72 2.42 3.49
N CYS A 11 -12.69 3.64 4.04
CA CYS A 11 -11.48 4.45 4.07
C CYS A 11 -10.35 3.79 4.88
N GLY A 12 -10.67 3.18 6.03
CA GLY A 12 -9.71 2.43 6.84
C GLY A 12 -9.11 1.25 6.08
N ALA A 13 -9.95 0.49 5.37
CA ALA A 13 -9.49 -0.64 4.54
C ALA A 13 -8.60 -0.19 3.37
N LEU A 14 -8.92 0.93 2.72
CA LEU A 14 -8.09 1.51 1.65
C LEU A 14 -6.74 2.01 2.17
N PHE A 15 -6.74 2.65 3.33
CA PHE A 15 -5.54 3.22 3.92
C PHE A 15 -4.59 2.14 4.45
N LEU A 16 -5.12 1.13 5.15
CA LEU A 16 -4.33 0.13 5.87
C LEU A 16 -4.15 -1.18 5.09
N GLY A 17 -5.00 -1.49 4.10
CA GLY A 17 -4.97 -2.77 3.41
C GLY A 17 -3.65 -3.05 2.69
N GLY A 18 -3.14 -2.06 1.95
CA GLY A 18 -1.85 -2.15 1.27
C GLY A 18 -0.67 -2.33 2.24
N PRO A 19 -0.49 -1.44 3.23
CA PRO A 19 0.57 -1.54 4.22
C PRO A 19 0.55 -2.83 5.04
N VAL A 20 -0.63 -3.24 5.52
CA VAL A 20 -0.78 -4.47 6.32
C VAL A 20 -0.43 -5.69 5.48
N GLY A 21 -0.93 -5.77 4.24
CA GLY A 21 -0.58 -6.86 3.33
C GLY A 21 0.92 -6.92 3.07
N LEU A 22 1.56 -5.78 2.81
CA LEU A 22 3.00 -5.71 2.55
C LEU A 22 3.84 -6.13 3.77
N ILE A 23 3.47 -5.70 4.98
CA ILE A 23 4.13 -6.12 6.23
C ILE A 23 3.96 -7.62 6.47
N LEU A 24 2.78 -8.17 6.20
CA LEU A 24 2.51 -9.60 6.42
C LEU A 24 3.34 -10.47 5.47
N VAL A 25 3.42 -10.08 4.19
CA VAL A 25 4.28 -10.76 3.21
C VAL A 25 5.76 -10.60 3.56
N ALA A 26 6.18 -9.40 3.99
CA ALA A 26 7.55 -9.16 4.45
C ALA A 26 7.92 -10.05 5.65
N ASN A 27 7.01 -10.19 6.61
CA ASN A 27 7.20 -11.04 7.79
C ASN A 27 7.28 -12.53 7.40
N LEU A 28 6.42 -12.98 6.48
CA LEU A 28 6.44 -14.36 5.97
C LEU A 28 7.76 -14.69 5.26
N ILE A 29 8.24 -13.78 4.40
CA ILE A 29 9.53 -13.91 3.70
C ILE A 29 10.68 -13.99 4.71
N ARG A 30 10.64 -13.17 5.76
CA ARG A 30 11.64 -13.17 6.83
C ARG A 30 11.66 -14.48 7.62
N GLN A 31 10.50 -15.06 7.91
CA GLN A 31 10.41 -16.34 8.64
C GLN A 31 10.87 -17.55 7.81
N ARG A 32 10.83 -17.46 6.48
CA ARG A 32 11.14 -18.56 5.56
C ARG A 32 12.57 -18.52 5.02
N ASP A 33 13.42 -17.61 5.51
CA ASP A 33 14.78 -17.36 4.99
C ASP A 33 14.82 -17.24 3.46
N PHE A 34 13.77 -16.67 2.87
CA PHE A 34 13.68 -16.52 1.44
C PHE A 34 14.78 -15.54 0.97
N GLY A 35 15.71 -16.05 0.16
CA GLY A 35 16.90 -15.32 -0.27
C GLY A 35 16.62 -14.01 -1.02
N GLN A 36 17.69 -13.29 -1.38
CA GLN A 36 17.66 -11.93 -1.95
C GLN A 36 16.68 -11.72 -3.13
N ARG A 37 16.33 -12.78 -3.89
CA ARG A 37 15.33 -12.73 -4.97
C ARG A 37 13.92 -12.43 -4.45
N SER A 38 13.50 -13.06 -3.35
CA SER A 38 12.15 -12.90 -2.81
C SER A 38 11.91 -11.50 -2.27
N LEU A 39 12.94 -10.89 -1.69
CA LEU A 39 12.86 -9.54 -1.15
C LEU A 39 12.87 -8.47 -2.25
N ARG A 40 13.58 -8.70 -3.38
CA ARG A 40 13.41 -7.87 -4.58
C ARG A 40 12.00 -7.96 -5.15
N LEU A 41 11.43 -9.17 -5.20
CA LEU A 41 10.05 -9.38 -5.64
C LEU A 41 9.05 -8.70 -4.69
N LEU A 42 9.31 -8.65 -3.38
CA LEU A 42 8.53 -7.88 -2.42
C LEU A 42 8.54 -6.39 -2.74
N VAL A 43 9.72 -5.79 -3.00
CA VAL A 43 9.82 -4.35 -3.32
C VAL A 43 9.12 -4.03 -4.63
N VAL A 44 9.38 -4.79 -5.69
CA VAL A 44 8.73 -4.60 -7.01
C VAL A 44 7.22 -4.81 -6.89
N GLY A 45 6.81 -5.88 -6.20
CA GLY A 45 5.40 -6.17 -5.93
C GLY A 45 4.72 -5.08 -5.13
N GLY A 46 5.40 -4.51 -4.13
CA GLY A 46 4.90 -3.39 -3.33
C GLY A 46 4.71 -2.10 -4.12
N ILE A 47 5.62 -1.80 -5.06
CA ILE A 47 5.50 -0.64 -5.96
C ILE A 47 4.32 -0.84 -6.93
N VAL A 48 4.21 -2.02 -7.52
CA VAL A 48 3.10 -2.35 -8.44
C VAL A 48 1.76 -2.32 -7.69
N ALA A 49 1.70 -2.90 -6.49
CA ALA A 49 0.52 -2.89 -5.65
C ALA A 49 0.13 -1.46 -5.24
N SER A 50 1.10 -0.60 -4.91
CA SER A 50 0.85 0.82 -4.63
C SER A 50 0.22 1.54 -5.83
N GLY A 51 0.76 1.35 -7.03
CA GLY A 51 0.18 1.92 -8.25
C GLY A 51 -1.25 1.43 -8.50
N ALA A 52 -1.49 0.12 -8.29
CA ALA A 52 -2.82 -0.45 -8.41
C ALA A 52 -3.80 0.12 -7.36
N ILE A 53 -3.35 0.36 -6.12
CA ILE A 53 -4.18 0.97 -5.08
C ILE A 53 -4.55 2.41 -5.47
N ILE A 54 -3.58 3.20 -5.91
CA ILE A 54 -3.77 4.60 -6.29
C ILE A 54 -4.75 4.74 -7.46
N LEU A 55 -4.64 3.87 -8.47
CA LEU A 55 -5.45 3.97 -9.69
C LEU A 55 -6.80 3.27 -9.59
N CYS A 56 -6.86 2.11 -8.93
CA CYS A 56 -8.03 1.22 -9.02
C CYS A 56 -8.84 1.16 -7.72
N ALA A 57 -8.29 1.52 -6.57
CA ALA A 57 -8.97 1.26 -5.31
C ALA A 57 -10.14 2.22 -5.06
N ALA A 58 -10.00 3.50 -5.41
CA ALA A 58 -11.09 4.47 -5.33
C ALA A 58 -12.31 4.11 -6.23
N PRO A 59 -12.16 3.81 -7.54
CA PRO A 59 -13.30 3.40 -8.37
C PRO A 59 -13.88 2.04 -7.97
N ALA A 60 -13.06 1.09 -7.50
CA ALA A 60 -13.56 -0.19 -7.00
C ALA A 60 -14.43 -0.02 -5.74
N PHE A 61 -14.00 0.82 -4.80
CA PHE A 61 -14.78 1.11 -3.59
C PHE A 61 -16.06 1.88 -3.89
N HIS A 62 -16.04 2.80 -4.85
CA HIS A 62 -17.24 3.51 -5.29
C HIS A 62 -18.30 2.55 -5.89
N ARG A 63 -17.89 1.42 -6.46
CA ARG A 63 -18.81 0.37 -6.95
C ARG A 63 -19.31 -0.56 -5.84
N LEU A 64 -18.46 -0.87 -4.86
CA LEU A 64 -18.80 -1.77 -3.75
C LEU A 64 -19.68 -1.10 -2.69
N PHE A 65 -19.50 0.20 -2.49
CA PHE A 65 -20.28 1.03 -1.59
C PHE A 65 -20.95 2.15 -2.39
N PRO A 66 -21.99 1.83 -3.20
CA PRO A 66 -22.72 2.85 -3.93
C PRO A 66 -23.31 3.84 -2.91
N PRO A 67 -23.22 5.16 -3.15
CA PRO A 67 -23.80 6.13 -2.25
C PRO A 67 -25.31 5.86 -2.13
N PRO A 68 -25.88 5.86 -0.91
CA PRO A 68 -27.33 5.77 -0.76
C PRO A 68 -27.97 6.96 -1.48
N HIS A 69 -29.13 6.72 -2.09
CA HIS A 69 -29.82 7.73 -2.88
C HIS A 69 -30.28 8.88 -1.97
N ASP A 70 -29.46 9.93 -1.88
CA ASP A 70 -29.80 11.16 -1.18
C ASP A 70 -30.44 12.14 -2.17
N PRO A 71 -31.69 12.58 -1.95
CA PRO A 71 -32.39 13.48 -2.88
C PRO A 71 -31.70 14.85 -3.04
N VAL A 72 -30.88 15.25 -2.06
CA VAL A 72 -30.06 16.46 -2.10
C VAL A 72 -28.91 16.33 -3.12
N PHE A 73 -28.27 15.15 -3.20
CA PHE A 73 -27.18 14.88 -4.15
C PHE A 73 -27.68 14.46 -5.54
N ALA A 74 -28.89 13.89 -5.63
CA ALA A 74 -29.56 13.58 -6.90
C ALA A 74 -29.91 14.83 -7.76
N SER A 75 -29.91 16.02 -7.14
CA SER A 75 -30.18 17.30 -7.82
C SER A 75 -29.01 17.87 -8.63
N GLY A 76 -27.86 17.18 -8.66
CA GLY A 76 -26.66 17.63 -9.38
C GLY A 76 -25.93 18.83 -8.76
N ARG A 77 -26.36 19.29 -7.58
CA ARG A 77 -25.81 20.46 -6.86
C ARG A 77 -24.88 20.12 -5.69
N GLY A 78 -24.78 18.85 -5.29
CA GLY A 78 -23.97 18.43 -4.15
C GLY A 78 -22.61 17.90 -4.57
N LEU A 79 -21.53 18.48 -4.06
CA LEU A 79 -20.18 17.92 -4.14
C LEU A 79 -20.16 16.61 -3.32
N ASP A 80 -19.99 15.46 -3.97
CA ASP A 80 -19.90 14.17 -3.26
C ASP A 80 -18.57 14.09 -2.47
N LEU A 81 -18.61 14.66 -1.28
CA LEU A 81 -17.49 14.70 -0.34
C LEU A 81 -17.01 13.29 0.01
N ARG A 82 -17.88 12.26 -0.05
CA ARG A 82 -17.50 10.87 0.26
C ARG A 82 -16.64 10.25 -0.82
N GLY A 83 -16.97 10.49 -2.09
CA GLY A 83 -16.14 10.08 -3.22
C GLY A 83 -14.71 10.63 -3.12
N ILE A 84 -14.57 11.89 -2.71
CA ILE A 84 -13.27 12.54 -2.47
C ILE A 84 -12.50 11.88 -1.32
N TRP A 85 -13.19 11.51 -0.22
CA TRP A 85 -12.55 10.81 0.91
C TRP A 85 -11.96 9.46 0.50
N PHE A 86 -12.65 8.68 -0.35
CA PHE A 86 -12.12 7.41 -0.86
C PHE A 86 -10.89 7.61 -1.74
N TRP A 87 -10.86 8.66 -2.55
CA TRP A 87 -9.69 9.02 -3.36
C TRP A 87 -8.49 9.41 -2.48
N LEU A 88 -8.70 10.28 -1.48
CA LEU A 88 -7.65 10.66 -0.53
C LEU A 88 -7.14 9.47 0.26
N ALA A 89 -8.02 8.58 0.73
CA ALA A 89 -7.64 7.37 1.45
C ALA A 89 -6.83 6.41 0.57
N ALA A 90 -7.24 6.21 -0.69
CA ALA A 90 -6.52 5.37 -1.65
C ALA A 90 -5.13 5.94 -1.97
N TRP A 91 -5.00 7.25 -2.16
CA TRP A 91 -3.72 7.90 -2.39
C TRP A 91 -2.81 7.80 -1.17
N ALA A 92 -3.34 8.07 0.03
CA ALA A 92 -2.58 8.00 1.26
C ALA A 92 -2.11 6.57 1.57
N GLY A 93 -2.99 5.57 1.40
CA GLY A 93 -2.64 4.15 1.56
C GLY A 93 -1.64 3.67 0.51
N GLY A 94 -1.82 4.07 -0.74
CA GLY A 94 -0.88 3.80 -1.84
C GLY A 94 0.50 4.41 -1.60
N ALA A 95 0.57 5.68 -1.22
CA ALA A 95 1.82 6.36 -0.89
C ALA A 95 2.53 5.72 0.31
N LEU A 96 1.79 5.33 1.34
CA LEU A 96 2.36 4.64 2.50
C LEU A 96 2.94 3.28 2.11
N THR A 97 2.21 2.51 1.29
CA THR A 97 2.66 1.21 0.77
C THR A 97 3.94 1.35 -0.06
N PHE A 98 4.01 2.41 -0.88
CA PHE A 98 5.21 2.73 -1.67
C PHE A 98 6.40 3.10 -0.79
N ALA A 99 6.20 3.95 0.21
CA ALA A 99 7.25 4.35 1.15
C ALA A 99 7.81 3.14 1.91
N LEU A 100 6.94 2.23 2.37
CA LEU A 100 7.35 0.97 3.01
C LEU A 100 8.14 0.09 2.05
N ALA A 101 7.68 -0.09 0.80
CA ALA A 101 8.41 -0.87 -0.20
C ALA A 101 9.82 -0.30 -0.45
N LEU A 102 9.96 1.02 -0.53
CA LEU A 102 11.26 1.68 -0.67
C LEU A 102 12.14 1.50 0.57
N ALA A 103 11.58 1.63 1.77
CA ALA A 103 12.33 1.43 3.02
C ALA A 103 12.94 0.02 3.07
N TYR A 104 12.17 -1.01 2.75
CA TYR A 104 12.67 -2.39 2.63
C TYR A 104 13.76 -2.53 1.55
N GLY A 105 13.62 -1.81 0.43
CA GLY A 105 14.64 -1.79 -0.62
C GLY A 105 15.96 -1.16 -0.18
N VAL A 106 15.91 -0.05 0.57
CA VAL A 106 17.09 0.66 1.09
C VAL A 106 17.83 -0.18 2.11
N ASP A 107 17.12 -0.83 3.03
CA ASP A 107 17.74 -1.73 4.02
C ASP A 107 18.48 -2.89 3.35
N LEU A 108 17.96 -3.42 2.24
CA LEU A 108 18.69 -4.39 1.43
C LEU A 108 19.97 -3.85 0.83
N GLY A 109 19.93 -2.63 0.32
CA GLY A 109 21.09 -1.95 -0.23
C GLY A 109 22.19 -1.75 0.82
N ARG A 110 21.80 -1.46 2.06
CA ARG A 110 22.72 -1.33 3.20
C ARG A 110 23.34 -2.66 3.59
N LEU A 111 22.53 -3.71 3.75
CA LEU A 111 23.00 -5.07 4.05
C LEU A 111 23.91 -5.65 2.95
N ARG A 112 23.70 -5.26 1.69
CA ARG A 112 24.60 -5.63 0.58
C ARG A 112 25.95 -4.95 0.69
N ARG A 113 25.96 -3.64 0.96
CA ARG A 113 27.20 -2.88 1.10
C ARG A 113 28.06 -3.42 2.24
N SER A 114 27.47 -3.70 3.40
CA SER A 114 28.23 -4.25 4.54
C SER A 114 28.89 -5.59 4.20
N ARG A 115 28.16 -6.53 3.57
CA ARG A 115 28.72 -7.83 3.17
C ARG A 115 29.78 -7.73 2.07
N GLN A 116 29.69 -6.74 1.17
CA GLN A 116 30.72 -6.53 0.15
C GLN A 116 32.00 -5.96 0.75
N SER A 117 31.88 -5.04 1.71
CA SER A 117 33.03 -4.52 2.46
C SER A 117 33.76 -5.63 3.21
N GLU A 118 33.04 -6.53 3.90
CA GLU A 118 33.64 -7.68 4.61
C GLU A 118 34.34 -8.68 3.68
N ARG A 119 33.85 -8.84 2.45
CA ARG A 119 34.47 -9.73 1.45
C ARG A 119 35.73 -9.13 0.83
N GLN A 120 35.78 -7.81 0.66
CA GLN A 120 36.98 -7.13 0.17
C GLN A 120 38.09 -7.10 1.22
N THR A 121 37.76 -6.98 2.51
CA THR A 121 38.75 -7.04 3.60
C THR A 121 39.28 -8.45 3.86
N ASN A 122 38.50 -9.49 3.55
CA ASN A 122 38.91 -10.90 3.71
C ASN A 122 39.43 -11.55 2.42
N ALA A 123 39.60 -10.78 1.33
CA ALA A 123 40.24 -11.30 0.13
C ALA A 123 41.76 -11.41 0.40
N PRO A 124 42.36 -12.61 0.38
CA PRO A 124 43.80 -12.75 0.52
C PRO A 124 44.48 -12.12 -0.69
N GLY A 125 45.31 -11.11 -0.44
CA GLY A 125 46.26 -10.57 -1.41
C GLY A 125 47.45 -11.49 -1.60
#